data_AF-A0AA35XAE0-F1
#
_entry.id   AF-A0AA35XAE0-F1
#
_cell.length_a   1.000
_cell.length_b   1.000
_cell.length_c   1.000
_cell.angle_alpha   90.00
_cell.angle_beta   90.00
_cell.angle_gamma   90.00
#
_symmetry.space_group_name_H-M   'P 1'
#
loop_
_entity.id
_entity.type
_entity.pdbx_description
1 polymer ?
#
loop_
_entity_poly.entity_id
_entity_poly.type
_entity_poly.pdbx_seq_one_letter_code
_entity_poly.pdbx_strand_id
1 'polypeptide(L)'
;MFLLLLPLVVGIAHVTWSAEICSVSGDDYCRCSTSNGLTLDLRHIGLSYPEAVEAGDYVYIYTPCTLSACATSTGAMCQDALDDDFEYIIGKYTSFSWEVTNDDPDNLQFELHYGGGDEVKGSAREAVVNFVKGAGETKFSYDRQDSLIYYFSVTGSGITPYNSGSRSSGNSSGGDVSGPIGLSLIFLALGGLVAYFVVGGIFMYTKRGARGVEVIPNYTFWKDLPFLLKGSAVNCTMDASNPCKCSFIDEWGVMWGIDISDYFFYP
;
A
#
# COMPACT_ATOMS: atom_id res chain seq x y z
N MET A 1 -15.29 -45.12 -57.72
CA MET A 1 -14.57 -43.98 -57.11
C MET A 1 -15.45 -43.43 -55.99
N PHE A 2 -15.36 -44.04 -54.80
CA PHE A 2 -16.11 -43.61 -53.61
C PHE A 2 -15.09 -42.98 -52.64
N LEU A 3 -15.15 -41.66 -52.50
CA LEU A 3 -14.34 -40.87 -51.58
C LEU A 3 -14.96 -40.99 -50.18
N LEU A 4 -14.28 -41.68 -49.27
CA LEU A 4 -14.58 -41.74 -47.85
C LEU A 4 -14.17 -40.42 -47.19
N LEU A 5 -15.14 -39.56 -46.89
CA LEU A 5 -14.97 -38.40 -46.03
C LEU A 5 -15.14 -38.83 -44.57
N LEU A 6 -14.03 -38.86 -43.83
CA LEU A 6 -14.01 -39.07 -42.38
C LEU A 6 -14.30 -37.73 -41.68
N PRO A 7 -15.33 -37.61 -40.83
CA PRO A 7 -15.58 -36.38 -40.09
C PRO A 7 -14.52 -36.23 -39.00
N LEU A 8 -13.73 -35.16 -39.09
CA LEU A 8 -12.78 -34.74 -38.07
C LEU A 8 -13.58 -34.20 -36.87
N VAL A 9 -13.80 -35.03 -35.86
CA VAL A 9 -14.43 -34.63 -34.60
C VAL A 9 -13.42 -33.80 -33.81
N VAL A 10 -13.55 -32.48 -33.87
CA VAL A 10 -12.81 -31.56 -32.99
C VAL A 10 -13.46 -31.64 -31.62
N GLY A 11 -12.85 -32.39 -30.70
CA GLY A 11 -13.23 -32.40 -29.29
C GLY A 11 -12.89 -31.05 -28.66
N ILE A 12 -13.91 -30.26 -28.34
CA ILE A 12 -13.76 -29.04 -27.53
C ILE A 12 -13.51 -29.52 -26.10
N ALA A 13 -12.25 -29.41 -25.63
CA ALA A 13 -11.95 -29.62 -24.23
C ALA A 13 -12.59 -28.47 -23.44
N HIS A 14 -13.60 -28.79 -22.63
CA HIS A 14 -14.16 -27.84 -21.66
C HIS A 14 -13.13 -27.66 -20.54
N VAL A 15 -12.61 -26.44 -20.41
CA VAL A 15 -11.82 -26.05 -19.23
C VAL A 15 -12.81 -25.77 -18.11
N THR A 16 -12.86 -26.65 -17.12
CA THR A 16 -13.60 -26.41 -15.87
C THR A 16 -12.69 -25.69 -14.90
N TRP A 17 -12.99 -24.44 -14.59
CA TRP A 17 -12.33 -23.69 -13.52
C TRP A 17 -12.83 -24.23 -12.19
N SER A 18 -11.93 -24.76 -11.36
CA SER A 18 -12.23 -25.14 -9.98
C SER A 18 -11.78 -23.99 -9.09
N ALA A 19 -12.66 -23.51 -8.21
CA ALA A 19 -12.24 -22.60 -7.15
C ALA A 19 -11.13 -23.28 -6.33
N GLU A 20 -10.07 -22.53 -6.05
CA GLU A 20 -8.92 -23.02 -5.28
C GLU A 20 -8.94 -22.38 -3.89
N ILE A 21 -8.95 -23.23 -2.85
CA ILE A 21 -8.87 -22.77 -1.46
C ILE A 21 -7.42 -22.39 -1.19
N CYS A 22 -7.24 -21.15 -0.74
CA CYS A 22 -5.92 -20.63 -0.46
C CYS A 22 -5.54 -20.87 1.02
N SER A 23 -4.28 -21.27 1.25
CA SER A 23 -3.78 -21.61 2.59
C SER A 23 -3.05 -20.44 3.23
N VAL A 24 -3.41 -20.12 4.48
CA VAL A 24 -2.80 -19.05 5.26
C VAL A 24 -1.52 -19.56 5.92
N SER A 25 -0.42 -18.82 5.80
CA SER A 25 0.88 -19.23 6.34
C SER A 25 1.05 -18.76 7.79
N GLY A 26 0.65 -19.59 8.76
CA GLY A 26 0.81 -19.29 10.19
C GLY A 26 -0.14 -18.20 10.68
N ASP A 27 0.36 -17.28 11.50
CA ASP A 27 -0.44 -16.19 12.10
C ASP A 27 -0.58 -14.95 11.16
N ASP A 28 -0.08 -15.03 9.92
CA ASP A 28 -0.16 -13.93 8.95
C ASP A 28 -1.46 -14.00 8.14
N TYR A 29 -2.56 -13.52 8.74
CA TYR A 29 -3.89 -13.49 8.11
C TYR A 29 -3.97 -12.64 6.83
N CYS A 30 -2.97 -11.77 6.60
CA CYS A 30 -2.88 -10.92 5.41
C CYS A 30 -2.31 -11.61 4.20
N ARG A 31 -1.66 -12.75 4.38
CA ARG A 31 -0.96 -13.45 3.32
C ARG A 31 -1.53 -14.83 3.13
N CYS A 32 -1.83 -15.13 1.89
CA CYS A 32 -2.33 -16.42 1.49
C CYS A 32 -1.51 -17.00 0.35
N SER A 33 -1.30 -18.32 0.34
CA SER A 33 -0.59 -19.04 -0.73
C SER A 33 -1.43 -20.20 -1.26
N THR A 34 -1.55 -20.26 -2.58
CA THR A 34 -2.23 -21.34 -3.32
C THR A 34 -1.26 -22.48 -3.63
N SER A 35 -1.78 -23.64 -4.02
CA SER A 35 -0.98 -24.80 -4.41
C SER A 35 -0.21 -24.59 -5.71
N ASN A 36 -0.70 -23.69 -6.57
CA ASN A 36 -0.02 -23.28 -7.81
C ASN A 36 1.15 -22.31 -7.58
N GLY A 37 1.43 -21.93 -6.34
CA GLY A 37 2.51 -21.01 -5.98
C GLY A 37 2.16 -19.53 -6.09
N LEU A 38 0.91 -19.21 -6.46
CA LEU A 38 0.39 -17.83 -6.38
C LEU A 38 0.29 -17.44 -4.90
N THR A 39 0.96 -16.35 -4.53
CA THR A 39 0.87 -15.74 -3.20
C THR A 39 0.09 -14.43 -3.33
N LEU A 40 -0.85 -14.19 -2.41
CA LEU A 40 -1.62 -12.96 -2.28
C LEU A 40 -1.27 -12.29 -0.96
N ASP A 41 -1.16 -10.96 -0.96
CA ASP A 41 -0.77 -10.18 0.22
C ASP A 41 -1.57 -8.87 0.31
N LEU A 42 -2.47 -8.77 1.30
CA LEU A 42 -3.38 -7.63 1.46
C LEU A 42 -2.67 -6.32 1.80
N ARG A 43 -1.44 -6.39 2.30
CA ARG A 43 -0.64 -5.21 2.71
C ARG A 43 -0.21 -4.35 1.52
N HIS A 44 -0.24 -4.91 0.32
CA HIS A 44 0.27 -4.26 -0.89
C HIS A 44 -0.81 -3.90 -1.91
N ILE A 45 -2.10 -4.03 -1.55
CA ILE A 45 -3.22 -3.87 -2.48
C ILE A 45 -3.52 -2.39 -2.80
N GLY A 46 -2.82 -1.46 -2.15
CA GLY A 46 -2.96 -0.03 -2.40
C GLY A 46 -4.17 0.61 -1.71
N LEU A 47 -4.77 -0.07 -0.74
CA LEU A 47 -5.71 0.52 0.20
C LEU A 47 -4.95 1.13 1.38
N SER A 48 -5.47 2.24 1.91
CA SER A 48 -5.02 2.81 3.17
C SER A 48 -5.92 2.29 4.27
N TYR A 49 -5.42 1.48 5.18
CA TYR A 49 -6.22 0.95 6.29
C TYR A 49 -6.15 1.87 7.51
N PRO A 50 -7.24 2.05 8.27
CA PRO A 50 -8.59 1.55 8.01
C PRO A 50 -9.24 2.23 6.79
N GLU A 51 -9.97 1.45 6.00
CA GLU A 51 -10.74 1.97 4.87
C GLU A 51 -12.23 1.97 5.26
N ALA A 52 -12.95 3.05 4.93
CA ALA A 52 -14.34 3.23 5.31
C ALA A 52 -15.23 3.54 4.10
N VAL A 53 -16.45 3.02 4.10
CA VAL A 53 -17.47 3.33 3.08
C VAL A 53 -18.82 3.60 3.74
N GLU A 54 -19.46 4.70 3.35
CA GLU A 54 -20.82 5.03 3.80
C GLU A 54 -21.85 4.36 2.89
N ALA A 55 -22.85 3.71 3.48
CA ALA A 55 -24.01 3.20 2.73
C ALA A 55 -25.27 3.17 3.60
N GLY A 56 -26.24 4.01 3.25
CA GLY A 56 -27.46 4.19 4.02
C GLY A 56 -27.20 4.97 5.30
N ASP A 57 -27.67 4.45 6.44
CA ASP A 57 -27.50 5.06 7.76
C ASP A 57 -26.24 4.56 8.50
N TYR A 58 -25.31 3.92 7.78
CA TYR A 58 -24.15 3.24 8.34
C TYR A 58 -22.84 3.58 7.61
N VAL A 59 -21.74 3.55 8.38
CA VAL A 59 -20.36 3.52 7.91
C VAL A 59 -19.82 2.11 8.10
N TYR A 60 -19.20 1.55 7.07
CA TYR A 60 -18.57 0.24 7.14
C TYR A 60 -17.06 0.40 7.13
N ILE A 61 -16.41 -0.11 8.17
CA ILE A 61 -14.96 0.02 8.36
C ILE A 61 -14.30 -1.33 8.12
N TYR A 62 -13.21 -1.34 7.34
CA TYR A 62 -12.47 -2.53 6.96
C TYR A 62 -10.99 -2.45 7.36
N THR A 63 -10.54 -3.43 8.15
CA THR A 63 -9.12 -3.68 8.45
C THR A 63 -8.80 -5.18 8.42
N PRO A 64 -8.38 -5.73 7.28
CA PRO A 64 -8.12 -7.17 7.17
C PRO A 64 -6.86 -7.66 7.91
N CYS A 65 -6.02 -6.72 8.36
CA CYS A 65 -4.63 -6.97 8.73
C CYS A 65 -4.20 -6.43 10.09
N THR A 66 -5.07 -5.72 10.78
CA THR A 66 -4.77 -5.10 12.07
C THR A 66 -5.86 -5.49 13.06
N LEU A 67 -5.48 -5.64 14.33
CA LEU A 67 -6.37 -6.13 15.40
C LEU A 67 -7.32 -5.05 15.94
N SER A 68 -7.57 -3.96 15.21
CA SER A 68 -8.23 -2.77 15.77
C SER A 68 -8.93 -1.85 14.76
N ALA A 69 -9.77 -2.37 13.86
CA ALA A 69 -10.76 -1.48 13.20
C ALA A 69 -11.89 -1.11 14.16
N CYS A 70 -12.45 -2.13 14.81
CA CYS A 70 -13.63 -1.94 15.64
C CYS A 70 -13.23 -1.48 17.04
N ALA A 71 -14.04 -0.66 17.71
CA ALA A 71 -13.75 -0.21 19.08
C ALA A 71 -13.66 -1.40 20.05
N THR A 72 -14.26 -2.54 19.68
CA THR A 72 -14.02 -3.85 20.28
C THR A 72 -12.95 -4.62 19.49
N SER A 73 -11.83 -4.95 20.14
CA SER A 73 -10.53 -5.32 19.55
C SER A 73 -10.45 -6.63 18.76
N THR A 74 -11.55 -7.14 18.19
CA THR A 74 -11.58 -8.45 17.49
C THR A 74 -12.16 -8.46 16.07
N GLY A 75 -12.75 -7.35 15.62
CA GLY A 75 -13.39 -7.28 14.30
C GLY A 75 -12.43 -6.89 13.17
N ALA A 76 -12.46 -7.64 12.08
CA ALA A 76 -11.83 -7.25 10.81
C ALA A 76 -12.75 -6.32 10.01
N MET A 77 -14.06 -6.40 10.25
CA MET A 77 -15.08 -5.55 9.65
C MET A 77 -16.12 -5.10 10.67
N CYS A 78 -16.44 -3.81 10.64
CA CYS A 78 -17.38 -3.15 11.55
C CYS A 78 -18.45 -2.41 10.75
N GLN A 79 -19.61 -2.25 11.37
CA GLN A 79 -20.69 -1.41 10.91
C GLN A 79 -21.02 -0.42 12.03
N ASP A 80 -20.77 0.85 11.79
CA ASP A 80 -21.05 1.94 12.71
C ASP A 80 -22.28 2.70 12.21
N ALA A 81 -23.22 2.97 13.09
CA ALA A 81 -24.35 3.84 12.77
C ALA A 81 -23.86 5.30 12.64
N LEU A 82 -24.39 6.06 11.69
CA LEU A 82 -23.97 7.46 11.45
C LEU A 82 -24.29 8.41 12.63
N ASP A 83 -25.15 7.99 13.54
CA ASP A 83 -25.44 8.70 14.79
C ASP A 83 -24.45 8.34 15.92
N ASP A 84 -23.45 7.49 15.65
CA ASP A 84 -22.48 6.94 16.59
C ASP A 84 -23.11 6.19 17.78
N ASP A 85 -24.40 5.83 17.70
CA ASP A 85 -25.11 5.21 18.84
C ASP A 85 -24.82 3.70 18.94
N PHE A 86 -24.46 3.05 17.82
CA PHE A 86 -24.22 1.61 17.78
C PHE A 86 -23.10 1.23 16.82
N GLU A 87 -22.24 0.33 17.28
CA GLU A 87 -21.25 -0.39 16.48
C GLU A 87 -21.59 -1.88 16.50
N TYR A 88 -21.48 -2.54 15.34
CA TYR A 88 -21.64 -3.98 15.20
C TYR A 88 -20.43 -4.60 14.51
N ILE A 89 -19.91 -5.69 15.08
CA ILE A 89 -18.91 -6.52 14.40
C ILE A 89 -19.64 -7.34 13.32
N ILE A 90 -19.25 -7.18 12.06
CA ILE A 90 -19.81 -7.96 10.93
C ILE A 90 -18.85 -9.04 10.41
N GLY A 91 -17.62 -9.10 10.94
CA GLY A 91 -16.67 -10.19 10.66
C GLY A 91 -15.43 -10.13 11.54
N LYS A 92 -14.92 -11.28 12.00
CA LYS A 92 -13.73 -11.39 12.87
C LYS A 92 -12.52 -11.94 12.11
N TYR A 93 -11.32 -11.51 12.51
CA TYR A 93 -10.07 -12.04 11.95
C TYR A 93 -9.79 -13.51 12.34
N THR A 94 -10.46 -14.06 13.36
CA THR A 94 -10.30 -15.47 13.76
C THR A 94 -11.19 -16.43 12.96
N SER A 95 -12.16 -15.90 12.24
CA SER A 95 -13.13 -16.68 11.48
C SER A 95 -13.13 -16.13 10.06
N PHE A 96 -12.14 -16.53 9.26
CA PHE A 96 -12.07 -16.11 7.87
C PHE A 96 -11.62 -17.24 6.95
N SER A 97 -11.92 -17.10 5.66
CA SER A 97 -11.42 -18.00 4.61
C SER A 97 -11.17 -17.24 3.31
N TRP A 98 -10.28 -17.78 2.49
CA TRP A 98 -9.89 -17.23 1.19
C TRP A 98 -10.31 -18.18 0.08
N GLU A 99 -10.95 -17.62 -0.95
CA GLU A 99 -11.34 -18.35 -2.15
C GLU A 99 -10.82 -17.62 -3.38
N VAL A 100 -9.92 -18.26 -4.13
CA VAL A 100 -9.45 -17.69 -5.40
C VAL A 100 -10.36 -18.19 -6.52
N THR A 101 -11.07 -17.25 -7.15
CA THR A 101 -12.03 -17.55 -8.21
C THR A 101 -11.41 -17.45 -9.61
N ASN A 102 -10.39 -16.60 -9.77
CA ASN A 102 -9.59 -16.50 -10.99
C ASN A 102 -8.13 -16.17 -10.64
N ASP A 103 -7.18 -17.03 -11.02
CA ASP A 103 -5.75 -16.89 -10.75
C ASP A 103 -4.95 -16.23 -11.88
N ASP A 104 -5.61 -15.84 -12.98
CA ASP A 104 -5.00 -15.10 -14.08
C ASP A 104 -4.43 -13.76 -13.57
N PRO A 105 -3.11 -13.51 -13.70
CA PRO A 105 -2.51 -12.26 -13.26
C PRO A 105 -3.17 -11.01 -13.86
N ASP A 106 -3.75 -11.08 -15.06
CA ASP A 106 -4.42 -9.96 -15.72
C ASP A 106 -5.88 -9.78 -15.31
N ASN A 107 -6.53 -10.83 -14.82
CA ASN A 107 -7.93 -10.86 -14.41
C ASN A 107 -8.11 -11.45 -13.00
N LEU A 108 -7.15 -11.20 -12.12
CA LEU A 108 -7.08 -11.79 -10.79
C LEU A 108 -8.34 -11.45 -9.99
N GLN A 109 -8.99 -12.49 -9.48
CA GLN A 109 -10.18 -12.36 -8.64
C GLN A 109 -10.13 -13.35 -7.48
N PHE A 110 -10.43 -12.86 -6.28
CA PHE A 110 -10.53 -13.68 -5.08
C PHE A 110 -11.49 -13.06 -4.07
N GLU A 111 -12.02 -13.88 -3.17
CA GLU A 111 -12.95 -13.49 -2.13
C GLU A 111 -12.39 -13.81 -0.75
N LEU A 112 -12.63 -12.90 0.19
CA LEU A 112 -12.42 -13.12 1.62
C LEU A 112 -13.78 -13.20 2.30
N HIS A 113 -14.00 -14.30 3.00
CA HIS A 113 -15.21 -14.52 3.79
C HIS A 113 -14.85 -14.37 5.25
N TYR A 114 -15.46 -13.42 5.94
CA TYR A 114 -15.32 -13.17 7.37
C TYR A 114 -16.61 -13.55 8.09
N GLY A 115 -16.51 -14.46 9.07
CA GLY A 115 -17.61 -14.89 9.91
C GLY A 115 -17.45 -14.47 11.36
N GLY A 116 -18.35 -14.97 12.20
CA GLY A 116 -18.27 -14.84 13.65
C GLY A 116 -18.51 -13.42 14.18
N GLY A 117 -19.17 -12.55 13.41
CA GLY A 117 -19.63 -11.25 13.88
C GLY A 117 -20.68 -11.34 14.99
N ASP A 118 -21.30 -10.22 15.32
CA ASP A 118 -22.33 -10.16 16.35
C ASP A 118 -23.57 -10.98 15.96
N GLU A 119 -24.18 -11.62 16.96
CA GLU A 119 -25.31 -12.50 16.74
C GLU A 119 -26.64 -11.76 16.75
N VAL A 120 -27.48 -12.03 15.74
CA VAL A 120 -28.86 -11.58 15.66
C VAL A 120 -29.76 -12.82 15.62
N LYS A 121 -30.53 -13.04 16.70
CA LYS A 121 -31.43 -14.19 16.84
C LYS A 121 -30.72 -15.56 16.69
N GLY A 122 -29.48 -15.66 17.14
CA GLY A 122 -28.68 -16.90 17.10
C GLY A 122 -28.02 -17.17 15.75
N SER A 123 -27.96 -16.19 14.84
CA SER A 123 -27.14 -16.25 13.63
C SER A 123 -26.12 -15.11 13.67
N ALA A 124 -24.86 -15.42 13.44
CA ALA A 124 -23.79 -14.41 13.41
C ALA A 124 -23.86 -13.59 12.11
N ARG A 125 -23.46 -12.33 12.20
CA ARG A 125 -23.18 -11.49 11.02
C ARG A 125 -21.92 -11.98 10.30
N GLU A 126 -21.93 -11.88 8.98
CA GLU A 126 -20.84 -12.29 8.10
C GLU A 126 -20.56 -11.21 7.04
N ALA A 127 -19.32 -11.07 6.62
CA ALA A 127 -18.92 -10.14 5.58
C ALA A 127 -18.12 -10.86 4.48
N VAL A 128 -18.44 -10.56 3.23
CA VAL A 128 -17.76 -11.10 2.05
C VAL A 128 -17.15 -9.94 1.28
N VAL A 129 -15.83 -9.97 1.08
CA VAL A 129 -15.09 -8.94 0.35
C VAL A 129 -14.55 -9.55 -0.94
N ASN A 130 -15.08 -9.12 -2.08
CA ASN A 130 -14.66 -9.56 -3.41
C ASN A 130 -13.60 -8.62 -3.98
N PHE A 131 -12.41 -9.14 -4.22
CA PHE A 131 -11.28 -8.43 -4.81
C PHE A 131 -11.22 -8.71 -6.31
N VAL A 132 -11.29 -7.65 -7.12
CA VAL A 132 -11.26 -7.73 -8.59
C VAL A 132 -10.16 -6.83 -9.13
N LYS A 133 -9.16 -7.40 -9.82
CA LYS A 133 -8.17 -6.58 -10.51
C LYS A 133 -8.85 -5.68 -11.54
N GLY A 134 -8.58 -4.39 -11.45
CA GLY A 134 -9.16 -3.35 -12.29
C GLY A 134 -8.12 -2.35 -12.78
N ALA A 135 -8.58 -1.39 -13.58
CA ALA A 135 -7.78 -0.23 -13.94
C ALA A 135 -7.94 0.89 -12.90
N GLY A 136 -6.87 1.65 -12.66
CA GLY A 136 -6.90 2.82 -11.78
C GLY A 136 -6.68 2.51 -10.30
N GLU A 137 -6.93 3.52 -9.49
CA GLU A 137 -6.76 3.48 -8.03
C GLU A 137 -7.63 2.39 -7.40
N THR A 138 -7.10 1.73 -6.36
CA THR A 138 -7.84 0.74 -5.59
C THR A 138 -8.90 1.41 -4.73
N LYS A 139 -10.14 0.96 -4.86
CA LYS A 139 -11.30 1.48 -4.13
C LYS A 139 -12.02 0.38 -3.41
N PHE A 140 -12.41 0.65 -2.18
CA PHE A 140 -13.33 -0.16 -1.40
C PHE A 140 -14.76 0.38 -1.56
N SER A 141 -15.72 -0.51 -1.72
CA SER A 141 -17.11 -0.16 -1.96
C SER A 141 -18.06 -1.17 -1.33
N TYR A 142 -19.21 -0.68 -0.89
CA TYR A 142 -20.33 -1.50 -0.45
C TYR A 142 -21.18 -1.90 -1.67
N ASP A 143 -21.48 -3.19 -1.80
CA ASP A 143 -22.29 -3.70 -2.90
C ASP A 143 -23.76 -3.86 -2.47
N ARG A 144 -23.99 -4.72 -1.47
CA ARG A 144 -25.33 -5.09 -0.99
C ARG A 144 -25.29 -5.82 0.35
N GLN A 145 -26.46 -6.04 0.91
CA GLN A 145 -26.67 -6.89 2.08
C GLN A 145 -27.76 -7.91 1.78
N ASP A 146 -27.49 -9.19 2.05
CA ASP A 146 -28.45 -10.27 1.99
C ASP A 146 -28.63 -10.85 3.40
N SER A 147 -29.69 -10.43 4.11
CA SER A 147 -29.95 -10.82 5.50
C SER A 147 -28.83 -10.36 6.46
N LEU A 148 -28.03 -11.28 7.01
CA LEU A 148 -26.90 -10.99 7.91
C LEU A 148 -25.54 -11.06 7.20
N ILE A 149 -25.54 -11.22 5.87
CA ILE A 149 -24.33 -11.28 5.05
C ILE A 149 -24.17 -9.96 4.30
N TYR A 150 -23.04 -9.30 4.51
CA TYR A 150 -22.69 -8.02 3.91
C TYR A 150 -21.66 -8.23 2.80
N TYR A 151 -21.92 -7.69 1.60
CA TYR A 151 -21.05 -7.85 0.44
C TYR A 151 -20.37 -6.53 0.11
N PHE A 152 -19.06 -6.62 -0.10
CA PHE A 152 -18.19 -5.50 -0.45
C PHE A 152 -17.34 -5.86 -1.67
N SER A 153 -16.94 -4.85 -2.42
CA SER A 153 -16.00 -4.99 -3.52
C SER A 153 -14.78 -4.10 -3.34
N VAL A 154 -13.60 -4.68 -3.56
CA VAL A 154 -12.33 -3.96 -3.72
C VAL A 154 -11.91 -4.08 -5.18
N THR A 155 -11.86 -2.97 -5.90
CA THR A 155 -11.46 -2.95 -7.32
C THR A 155 -10.30 -1.98 -7.52
N GLY A 156 -9.25 -2.39 -8.22
CA GLY A 156 -8.11 -1.53 -8.51
C GLY A 156 -6.92 -2.21 -9.16
N SER A 157 -5.94 -1.42 -9.59
CA SER A 157 -4.70 -1.93 -10.18
C SER A 157 -3.71 -2.47 -9.15
N GLY A 158 -3.89 -2.17 -7.86
CA GLY A 158 -3.03 -2.69 -6.79
C GLY A 158 -3.26 -4.16 -6.46
N ILE A 159 -4.38 -4.74 -6.93
CA ILE A 159 -4.71 -6.15 -6.73
C ILE A 159 -3.86 -6.99 -7.68
N THR A 160 -2.72 -7.46 -7.18
CA THR A 160 -1.76 -8.25 -7.96
C THR A 160 -1.16 -9.38 -7.12
N PRO A 161 -0.70 -10.48 -7.77
CA PRO A 161 0.09 -11.51 -7.11
C PRO A 161 1.29 -10.92 -6.38
N TYR A 162 1.48 -11.31 -5.12
CA TYR A 162 2.71 -11.02 -4.39
C TYR A 162 3.84 -11.90 -4.92
N ASN A 163 4.74 -11.31 -5.70
CA ASN A 163 5.87 -12.01 -6.27
C ASN A 163 7.05 -11.97 -5.28
N SER A 164 7.23 -13.03 -4.49
CA SER A 164 8.31 -13.16 -3.49
C SER A 164 9.73 -13.16 -4.07
N GLY A 165 9.87 -13.17 -5.40
CA GLY A 165 11.15 -13.20 -6.13
C GLY A 165 11.51 -11.94 -6.93
N SER A 166 10.59 -10.97 -7.07
CA SER A 166 10.94 -9.68 -7.66
C SER A 166 11.02 -8.65 -6.55
N ARG A 167 12.23 -8.10 -6.35
CA ARG A 167 12.39 -6.75 -5.81
C ARG A 167 11.76 -5.78 -6.82
N SER A 168 10.44 -5.82 -6.94
CA SER A 168 9.66 -4.74 -7.50
C SER A 168 9.82 -3.61 -6.50
N SER A 169 10.75 -2.72 -6.80
CA SER A 169 10.86 -1.40 -6.17
C SER A 169 9.44 -0.86 -6.03
N GLY A 170 8.96 -0.81 -4.79
CA GLY A 170 7.62 -0.39 -4.46
C GLY A 170 7.37 0.99 -5.06
N ASN A 171 6.50 1.04 -6.05
CA ASN A 171 5.91 2.29 -6.48
C ASN A 171 4.63 2.47 -5.68
N SER A 172 4.81 2.73 -4.38
CA SER A 172 3.76 3.19 -3.50
C SER A 172 3.29 4.54 -4.02
N SER A 173 2.00 4.65 -4.27
CA SER A 173 1.26 5.84 -4.63
C SER A 173 1.17 6.86 -3.48
N GLY A 174 2.31 7.21 -2.88
CA GLY A 174 2.51 8.55 -2.34
C GLY A 174 3.05 9.41 -3.47
N GLY A 175 2.58 10.64 -3.66
CA GLY A 175 2.96 11.52 -4.76
C GLY A 175 4.46 11.78 -4.84
N ASP A 176 5.20 10.85 -5.43
CA ASP A 176 6.63 10.94 -5.65
C ASP A 176 6.81 11.59 -7.02
N VAL A 177 7.42 12.76 -7.05
CA VAL A 177 7.68 13.55 -8.27
C VAL A 177 8.70 12.84 -9.18
N SER A 178 9.12 11.62 -8.83
CA SER A 178 10.00 10.68 -9.53
C SER A 178 9.40 10.08 -10.82
N GLY A 179 8.49 10.77 -11.50
CA GLY A 179 8.23 10.53 -12.92
C GLY A 179 9.41 10.99 -13.79
N PRO A 180 9.35 10.81 -15.13
CA PRO A 180 10.32 11.44 -16.05
C PRO A 180 10.47 12.95 -15.82
N ILE A 181 9.50 13.61 -15.18
CA ILE A 181 9.55 15.00 -14.73
C ILE A 181 10.58 15.20 -13.61
N GLY A 182 10.61 14.34 -12.57
CA GLY A 182 11.61 14.42 -11.49
C GLY A 182 13.02 14.15 -12.00
N LEU A 183 13.19 13.16 -12.86
CA LEU A 183 14.46 12.93 -13.54
C LEU A 183 14.88 14.14 -14.39
N SER A 184 13.93 14.76 -15.11
CA SER A 184 14.20 15.99 -15.88
C SER A 184 14.63 17.15 -14.98
N LEU A 185 14.03 17.30 -13.80
CA LEU A 185 14.43 18.32 -12.82
C LEU A 185 15.82 18.05 -12.25
N ILE A 186 16.17 16.80 -11.97
CA ILE A 186 17.52 16.42 -11.52
C ILE A 186 18.55 16.74 -12.60
N PHE A 187 18.30 16.37 -13.86
CA PHE A 187 19.21 16.69 -14.97
C PHE A 187 19.32 18.20 -15.20
N LEU A 188 18.24 18.95 -15.06
CA LEU A 188 18.24 20.40 -15.19
C LEU A 188 19.01 21.07 -14.05
N ALA A 189 18.82 20.62 -12.81
CA ALA A 189 19.57 21.09 -11.64
C ALA A 189 21.07 20.79 -11.77
N LEU A 190 21.43 19.58 -12.20
CA LEU A 190 22.82 19.17 -12.39
C LEU A 190 23.47 19.92 -13.56
N GLY A 191 22.74 20.14 -14.65
CA GLY A 191 23.18 20.98 -15.77
C GLY A 191 23.40 22.43 -15.37
N GLY A 192 22.48 23.01 -14.59
CA GLY A 192 22.61 24.35 -14.03
C GLY A 192 23.82 24.49 -13.11
N LEU A 193 24.09 23.48 -12.28
CA LEU A 193 25.25 23.42 -11.39
C LEU A 193 26.57 23.39 -12.16
N VAL A 194 26.67 22.59 -13.23
CA VAL A 194 27.86 22.58 -14.10
C VAL A 194 28.05 23.93 -14.78
N ALA A 195 26.99 24.52 -15.34
CA ALA A 195 27.05 25.83 -15.99
C ALA A 195 27.52 26.91 -15.01
N TYR A 196 27.03 26.88 -13.77
CA TYR A 196 27.44 27.77 -12.70
C TYR A 196 28.94 27.69 -12.40
N PHE A 197 29.51 26.48 -12.29
CA PHE A 197 30.95 26.32 -12.05
C PHE A 197 31.81 26.79 -13.23
N VAL A 198 31.39 26.50 -14.48
CA VAL A 198 32.15 26.89 -15.68
C VAL A 198 32.16 28.41 -15.87
N VAL A 199 30.97 29.03 -15.89
CA VAL A 199 30.85 30.48 -16.09
C VAL A 199 31.46 31.25 -14.93
N GLY A 200 31.17 30.82 -13.70
CA GLY A 200 31.73 31.41 -12.49
C GLY A 200 33.25 31.30 -12.43
N GLY A 201 33.80 30.14 -12.80
CA GLY A 201 35.25 29.92 -12.85
C GLY A 201 35.94 30.81 -13.89
N ILE A 202 35.38 30.93 -15.11
CA ILE A 202 35.91 31.83 -16.14
C ILE A 202 35.88 33.28 -15.66
N PHE A 203 34.79 33.71 -15.03
CA PHE A 203 34.66 35.07 -14.50
C PHE A 203 35.71 35.36 -13.40
N MET A 204 35.88 34.45 -12.44
CA MET A 204 36.88 34.58 -11.37
C MET A 204 38.31 34.59 -11.92
N TYR A 205 38.59 33.74 -12.90
CA TYR A 205 39.91 33.68 -13.54
C TYR A 205 40.24 34.95 -14.32
N THR A 206 39.30 35.43 -15.15
CA THR A 206 39.56 36.55 -16.07
C THR A 206 39.46 37.92 -15.41
N LYS A 207 38.47 38.14 -14.53
CA LYS A 207 38.23 39.45 -13.92
C LYS A 207 38.92 39.65 -12.58
N ARG A 208 39.09 38.58 -11.80
CA ARG A 208 39.71 38.66 -10.46
C ARG A 208 41.12 38.10 -10.42
N GLY A 209 41.59 37.45 -11.47
CA GLY A 209 42.93 36.86 -11.51
C GLY A 209 43.13 35.74 -10.49
N ALA A 210 42.05 35.15 -9.98
CA ALA A 210 42.08 34.08 -9.00
C ALA A 210 42.82 32.86 -9.57
N ARG A 211 43.64 32.19 -8.75
CA ARG A 211 44.39 30.99 -9.13
C ARG A 211 44.20 29.89 -8.09
N GLY A 212 44.22 28.64 -8.57
CA GLY A 212 44.05 27.46 -7.70
C GLY A 212 42.62 27.35 -7.15
N VAL A 213 42.51 27.09 -5.84
CA VAL A 213 41.23 26.81 -5.17
C VAL A 213 40.28 28.02 -5.11
N GLU A 214 40.81 29.24 -5.29
CA GLU A 214 40.03 30.49 -5.30
C GLU A 214 39.20 30.67 -6.59
N VAL A 215 39.44 29.84 -7.61
CA VAL A 215 38.67 29.87 -8.86
C VAL A 215 37.24 29.34 -8.65
N ILE A 216 37.01 28.56 -7.58
CA ILE A 216 35.71 27.97 -7.27
C ILE A 216 34.78 29.06 -6.70
N PRO A 217 33.67 29.38 -7.37
CA PRO A 217 32.69 30.33 -6.85
C PRO A 217 32.13 29.85 -5.50
N ASN A 218 32.11 30.73 -4.49
CA ASN A 218 31.60 30.44 -3.14
C ASN A 218 32.22 29.19 -2.49
N TYR A 219 33.54 29.03 -2.59
CA TYR A 219 34.28 27.88 -2.06
C TYR A 219 33.96 27.53 -0.60
N THR A 220 33.81 28.53 0.29
CA THR A 220 33.51 28.31 1.71
C THR A 220 32.20 27.53 1.90
N PHE A 221 31.15 27.90 1.18
CA PHE A 221 29.87 27.18 1.20
C PHE A 221 30.02 25.72 0.77
N TRP A 222 30.70 25.47 -0.36
CA TRP A 222 30.88 24.11 -0.89
C TRP A 222 31.75 23.23 0.01
N LYS A 223 32.73 23.82 0.70
CA LYS A 223 33.57 23.13 1.67
C LYS A 223 32.78 22.68 2.90
N ASP A 224 31.79 23.47 3.30
CA ASP A 224 31.00 23.22 4.52
C ASP A 224 29.75 22.35 4.24
N LEU A 225 29.38 22.19 2.97
CA LEU A 225 28.24 21.36 2.52
C LEU A 225 28.22 19.92 3.08
N PRO A 226 29.35 19.17 3.15
CA PRO A 226 29.34 17.81 3.72
C PRO A 226 29.01 17.78 5.21
N PHE A 227 29.36 18.84 5.95
CA PHE A 227 29.02 18.97 7.36
C PHE A 227 27.53 19.28 7.54
N LEU A 228 26.96 20.13 6.69
CA LEU A 228 25.53 20.42 6.66
C LEU A 228 24.67 19.18 6.37
N LEU A 229 25.14 18.27 5.50
CA LEU A 229 24.44 17.01 5.23
C LEU A 229 24.57 16.03 6.40
N LYS A 230 25.71 16.00 7.09
CA LYS A 230 25.95 15.10 8.23
C LYS A 230 25.16 15.49 9.48
N GLY A 231 24.92 16.78 9.70
CA GLY A 231 24.08 17.29 10.80
C GLY A 231 22.58 16.96 10.68
N SER A 232 22.14 16.42 9.53
CA SER A 232 20.75 16.03 9.28
C SER A 232 20.47 14.54 9.44
N ALA A 233 21.40 13.77 10.02
CA ALA A 233 21.17 12.36 10.33
C ALA A 233 20.12 12.21 11.44
N VAL A 234 18.85 12.10 11.03
CA VAL A 234 17.76 11.70 11.91
C VAL A 234 18.03 10.27 12.36
N ASN A 235 18.44 10.10 13.61
CA ASN A 235 18.69 8.78 14.19
C ASN A 235 17.37 8.28 14.79
N CYS A 236 16.51 7.71 13.95
CA CYS A 236 15.29 7.05 14.41
C CYS A 236 15.67 5.70 15.04
N THR A 237 15.91 5.67 16.35
CA THR A 237 16.03 4.41 17.08
C THR A 237 14.64 3.89 17.42
N MET A 238 14.27 2.72 16.91
CA MET A 238 13.03 2.06 17.33
C MET A 238 13.20 1.50 18.74
N ASP A 239 12.57 2.15 19.72
CA ASP A 239 12.39 1.63 21.08
C ASP A 239 11.11 0.80 21.11
N ALA A 240 11.19 -0.43 21.66
CA ALA A 240 10.06 -1.36 21.76
C ALA A 240 8.90 -0.82 22.62
N SER A 241 9.12 0.25 23.38
CA SER A 241 8.09 0.90 24.20
C SER A 241 7.31 2.01 23.48
N ASN A 242 7.83 2.56 22.37
CA ASN A 242 7.13 3.61 21.60
C ASN A 242 7.72 3.78 20.18
N PRO A 243 7.06 3.26 19.12
CA PRO A 243 7.62 3.23 17.77
C PRO A 243 7.68 4.58 17.04
N CYS A 244 7.23 5.70 17.64
CA CYS A 244 7.03 6.98 16.92
C CYS A 244 7.91 8.14 17.41
N LYS A 245 8.98 7.91 18.18
CA LYS A 245 9.80 9.01 18.74
C LYS A 245 11.05 9.27 17.89
N CYS A 246 11.03 10.35 17.12
CA CYS A 246 12.21 10.87 16.42
C CYS A 246 12.84 11.97 17.27
N SER A 247 14.11 11.80 17.66
CA SER A 247 14.88 12.85 18.34
C SER A 247 15.86 13.50 17.37
N PHE A 248 15.85 14.83 17.35
CA PHE A 248 16.86 15.63 16.66
C PHE A 248 17.88 16.09 17.69
N ILE A 249 19.16 15.83 17.42
CA ILE A 249 20.27 16.38 18.19
C ILE A 249 20.89 17.46 17.30
N ASP A 250 20.73 18.72 17.67
CA ASP A 250 21.44 19.81 17.00
C ASP A 250 22.92 19.85 17.44
N GLU A 251 23.74 20.66 16.74
CA GLU A 251 25.17 20.81 17.02
C GLU A 251 25.47 21.40 18.43
N TRP A 252 24.44 21.82 19.18
CA TRP A 252 24.55 22.34 20.54
C TRP A 252 24.14 21.30 21.60
N GLY A 253 23.78 20.08 21.20
CA GLY A 253 23.32 19.03 22.11
C GLY A 253 21.93 19.27 22.67
N VAL A 254 21.12 20.14 22.04
CA VAL A 254 19.72 20.35 22.42
C VAL A 254 18.88 19.27 21.74
N MET A 255 18.24 18.44 22.55
CA MET A 255 17.27 17.45 22.09
C MET A 255 15.95 18.16 21.77
N TRP A 256 15.58 18.21 20.50
CA TRP A 256 14.22 18.52 20.08
C TRP A 256 13.51 17.19 19.80
N GLY A 257 12.56 16.83 20.65
CA GLY A 257 11.66 15.70 20.41
C GLY A 257 10.48 16.18 19.59
N ILE A 258 10.27 15.58 18.42
CA ILE A 258 9.00 15.71 17.70
C ILE A 258 8.19 14.46 18.03
N ASP A 259 7.14 14.63 18.83
CA ASP A 259 6.15 13.57 19.04
C ASP A 259 5.12 13.68 17.92
N ILE A 260 5.11 12.70 17.02
CA ILE A 260 4.24 12.70 15.84
C ILE A 260 2.77 12.45 16.26
N SER A 261 2.55 11.98 17.49
CA SER A 261 1.19 11.80 18.03
C SER A 261 0.42 13.12 18.18
N ASP A 262 1.10 14.26 18.31
CA ASP A 262 0.45 15.57 18.44
C ASP A 262 -0.11 16.12 17.11
N TYR A 263 0.30 15.56 15.96
CA TYR A 263 -0.18 16.00 14.64
C TYR A 263 -1.37 15.18 14.12
N PHE A 264 -1.78 14.12 14.83
CA PHE A 264 -2.91 13.25 14.43
C PHE A 264 -4.24 13.57 15.13
N PHE A 265 -4.29 14.62 15.95
CA PHE A 265 -5.54 15.10 16.54
C PHE A 265 -5.80 16.56 16.19
N TYR A 266 -6.39 16.79 15.01
CA TYR A 266 -7.32 17.90 14.80
C TYR A 266 -8.43 17.40 13.84
N PRO A 267 -9.71 17.61 14.18
CA PRO A 267 -10.85 17.15 13.38
C PRO A 267 -10.96 17.88 12.03
#